data_AF-A0AAE0VPU4-F1
#
_entry.id   AF-A0AAE0VPU4-F1
#
_cell.length_a   1.000
_cell.length_b   1.000
_cell.length_c   1.000
_cell.angle_alpha   90.00
_cell.angle_beta   90.00
_cell.angle_gamma   90.00
#
_symmetry.space_group_name_H-M   'P 1'
#
loop_
_entity.id
_entity.type
_entity.pdbx_description
1 polymer ?
#
loop_
_entity_poly.entity_id
_entity_poly.type
_entity_poly.pdbx_seq_one_letter_code
_entity_poly.pdbx_strand_id
1 'polypeptide(L)'
;MSEHSKSLLLSHYTICQERIPVFLQQVADKILNTGKYLNVVRLCGQDVKCPNAEEIVFTLKERTYYDQIEKAYNYASKLLLDLLMEEKDLMARIKSVKHYFLLDKGDFIVQFMDMTEEEMKEGIENIVVNRLESLLELALRTSTANIDPYKDDLRVNLLPYDLITMMFKILSIETNMEKDYRIDPTDLNLTGLESFSFDYVVKWPVSLVLNRKALTRYQMLFRHLFYTKHVERQLCSVWVGNKMAKTYSIQSTRWYSAAFALRQRMLNFVQNFEYYMMFEVVEPYWHTFQAKMETVSNIDEVLSIHTNFLNDCLKDCMLMHPQLLKIVHKLMMVCVTFSNFIQRLSMSTQLGGHPSPTGSSAFQGKPSRKEFTEKQKQVLSQHVDDLVSSENFERTIGNFDSNFSRLLIDLLGKIREFSSANCDSKLLNILYRLDFNGFYTEKLEAMSAQRAMMEMSLQSSESGSSDSHPPSFTTQRPENVRYVPGLHKQGQAQSGE
;
A
#
# COMPACT_ATOMS: atom_id res chain seq x y z
N MET A 1 14.17 32.18 16.16
CA MET A 1 12.93 31.37 16.19
C MET A 1 13.21 30.05 15.51
N SER A 2 12.67 28.93 16.02
CA SER A 2 12.76 27.66 15.29
C SER A 2 11.75 27.63 14.14
N GLU A 3 11.95 26.74 13.17
CA GLU A 3 11.07 26.61 12.00
C GLU A 3 9.65 26.14 12.39
N HIS A 4 9.55 25.26 13.39
CA HIS A 4 8.28 24.92 14.04
C HIS A 4 7.58 26.15 14.63
N SER A 5 8.31 27.10 15.25
CA SER A 5 7.70 28.35 15.73
C SER A 5 7.06 29.16 14.60
N LYS A 6 7.69 29.23 13.41
CA LYS A 6 7.15 29.96 12.24
C LYS A 6 5.87 29.31 11.72
N SER A 7 5.83 27.98 11.63
CA SER A 7 4.63 27.25 11.20
C SER A 7 3.48 27.35 12.22
N LEU A 8 3.76 27.32 13.53
CA LEU A 8 2.75 27.56 14.57
C LEU A 8 2.20 28.99 14.51
N LEU A 9 3.04 29.99 14.26
CA LEU A 9 2.61 31.39 14.12
C LEU A 9 1.53 31.55 13.03
N LEU A 10 1.61 30.78 11.95
CA LEU A 10 0.59 30.78 10.90
C LEU A 10 -0.73 30.10 11.32
N SER A 11 -0.67 29.11 12.22
CA SER A 11 -1.88 28.54 12.84
C SER A 11 -2.52 29.42 13.92
N HIS A 12 -1.79 30.39 14.48
CA HIS A 12 -2.33 31.33 15.46
C HIS A 12 -3.16 32.48 14.86
N TYR A 13 -3.13 32.69 13.54
CA TYR A 13 -4.02 33.63 12.87
C TYR A 13 -5.40 33.00 12.65
N THR A 14 -6.32 33.29 13.58
CA THR A 14 -7.74 32.89 13.56
C THR A 14 -8.65 34.10 13.31
N ILE A 15 -9.79 33.88 12.67
CA ILE A 15 -10.82 34.91 12.51
C ILE A 15 -11.67 34.98 13.79
N CYS A 16 -11.94 36.19 14.27
CA CYS A 16 -12.87 36.42 15.37
C CYS A 16 -14.28 36.65 14.81
N GLN A 17 -15.12 35.61 14.82
CA GLN A 17 -16.44 35.62 14.16
C GLN A 17 -17.32 36.83 14.55
N GLU A 18 -17.32 37.20 15.82
CA GLU A 18 -18.10 38.34 16.37
C GLU A 18 -17.69 39.71 15.82
N ARG A 19 -16.50 39.82 15.23
CA ARG A 19 -15.93 41.08 14.72
C ARG A 19 -15.89 41.16 13.20
N ILE A 20 -16.45 40.18 12.49
CA ILE A 20 -16.59 40.22 11.04
C ILE A 20 -17.70 41.21 10.67
N PRO A 21 -17.43 42.28 9.89
CA PRO A 21 -18.50 43.11 9.35
C PRO A 21 -19.36 42.28 8.40
N VAL A 22 -20.68 42.31 8.55
CA VAL A 22 -21.63 41.44 7.82
C VAL A 22 -21.40 41.49 6.30
N PHE A 23 -21.10 42.67 5.75
CA PHE A 23 -20.82 42.89 4.32
C PHE A 23 -19.49 42.31 3.80
N LEU A 24 -18.58 41.86 4.69
CA LEU A 24 -17.33 41.18 4.37
C LEU A 24 -17.34 39.68 4.73
N GLN A 25 -18.44 39.14 5.24
CA GLN A 25 -18.50 37.77 5.72
C GLN A 25 -18.16 36.73 4.63
N GLN A 26 -18.43 37.02 3.36
CA GLN A 26 -18.10 36.16 2.21
C GLN A 26 -16.62 36.15 1.84
N VAL A 27 -15.84 37.16 2.26
CA VAL A 27 -14.41 37.33 1.92
C VAL A 27 -13.49 37.29 3.13
N ALA A 28 -14.01 37.04 4.34
CA ALA A 28 -13.24 36.99 5.58
C ALA A 28 -12.06 36.01 5.50
N ASP A 29 -12.26 34.82 4.92
CA ASP A 29 -11.21 33.81 4.73
C ASP A 29 -10.14 34.26 3.72
N LYS A 30 -10.56 34.89 2.60
CA LYS A 30 -9.62 35.48 1.64
C LYS A 30 -8.76 36.56 2.31
N ILE A 31 -9.36 37.47 3.10
CA ILE A 31 -8.64 38.54 3.82
C ILE A 31 -7.62 37.94 4.80
N LEU A 32 -8.01 36.92 5.58
CA LEU A 32 -7.11 36.21 6.50
C LEU A 32 -5.93 35.59 5.75
N ASN A 33 -6.21 34.89 4.64
CA ASN A 33 -5.19 34.19 3.86
C ASN A 33 -4.26 35.16 3.14
N THR A 34 -4.73 36.30 2.60
CA THR A 34 -3.87 37.40 2.10
C THR A 34 -2.85 37.80 3.17
N GLY A 35 -3.31 38.07 4.39
CA GLY A 35 -2.44 38.46 5.50
C GLY A 35 -1.42 37.37 5.86
N LYS A 36 -1.85 36.10 5.91
CA LYS A 36 -0.97 34.95 6.13
C LYS A 36 0.11 34.84 5.06
N TYR A 37 -0.26 34.91 3.78
CA TYR A 37 0.68 34.72 2.67
C TYR A 37 1.72 35.83 2.60
N LEU A 38 1.32 37.09 2.75
CA LEU A 38 2.28 38.20 2.83
C LEU A 38 3.19 38.10 4.07
N ASN A 39 2.70 37.56 5.19
CA ASN A 39 3.54 37.33 6.36
C ASN A 39 4.54 36.17 6.18
N VAL A 40 4.18 35.10 5.45
CA VAL A 40 5.14 34.06 5.04
C VAL A 40 6.29 34.67 4.25
N VAL A 41 5.97 35.48 3.24
CA VAL A 41 6.97 36.13 2.38
C VAL A 41 7.90 37.05 3.20
N ARG A 42 7.36 37.85 4.13
CA ARG A 42 8.15 38.66 5.06
C ARG A 42 9.06 37.83 5.97
N LEU A 43 8.58 36.69 6.48
CA LEU A 43 9.36 35.77 7.32
C LEU A 43 10.48 35.03 6.56
N CYS A 44 10.47 35.08 5.22
CA CYS A 44 11.57 34.63 4.35
C CYS A 44 12.65 35.71 4.14
N GLY A 45 12.41 36.95 4.59
CA GLY A 45 13.33 38.08 4.39
C GLY A 45 13.11 38.85 3.08
N GLN A 46 12.00 38.62 2.37
CA GLN A 46 11.61 39.44 1.21
C GLN A 46 10.77 40.65 1.64
N ASP A 47 11.16 41.85 1.18
CA ASP A 47 10.38 43.07 1.37
C ASP A 47 9.15 43.09 0.46
N VAL A 48 7.99 42.78 1.04
CA VAL A 48 6.69 42.85 0.36
C VAL A 48 6.32 44.30 0.04
N LYS A 49 6.55 44.71 -1.20
CA LYS A 49 6.05 45.97 -1.78
C LYS A 49 4.74 45.70 -2.52
N CYS A 50 3.61 46.06 -1.91
CA CYS A 50 2.30 45.95 -2.57
C CYS A 50 2.14 47.05 -3.64
N PRO A 51 2.12 46.73 -4.96
CA PRO A 51 2.08 47.76 -6.00
C PRO A 51 0.72 48.47 -6.11
N ASN A 52 -0.36 47.80 -5.69
CA ASN A 52 -1.74 48.28 -5.79
C ASN A 52 -2.30 48.64 -4.41
N ALA A 53 -1.57 49.47 -3.65
CA ALA A 53 -2.01 49.96 -2.34
C ALA A 53 -3.06 51.09 -2.50
N GLU A 54 -4.23 50.74 -3.04
CA GLU A 54 -5.39 51.63 -3.15
C GLU A 54 -6.11 51.78 -1.80
N GLU A 55 -6.74 52.94 -1.56
CA GLU A 55 -7.56 53.17 -0.37
C GLU A 55 -8.91 52.43 -0.50
N ILE A 56 -9.21 51.57 0.48
CA ILE A 56 -10.45 50.80 0.53
C ILE A 56 -11.51 51.63 1.26
N VAL A 57 -12.40 52.28 0.50
CA VAL A 57 -13.50 53.09 1.03
C VAL A 57 -14.79 52.27 1.06
N PHE A 58 -15.57 52.36 2.15
CA PHE A 58 -16.88 51.72 2.23
C PHE A 58 -17.87 52.33 1.22
N THR A 59 -18.45 51.49 0.37
CA THR A 59 -19.44 51.88 -0.63
C THR A 59 -20.66 50.95 -0.58
N LEU A 60 -21.86 51.50 -0.79
CA LEU A 60 -23.09 50.69 -0.94
C LEU A 60 -23.06 49.77 -2.18
N LYS A 61 -22.14 50.00 -3.10
CA LYS A 61 -21.84 49.11 -4.23
C LYS A 61 -20.74 48.14 -3.81
N GLU A 62 -21.13 46.94 -3.41
CA GLU A 62 -20.20 45.96 -2.81
C GLU A 62 -18.99 45.67 -3.71
N ARG A 63 -19.21 45.52 -5.03
CA ARG A 63 -18.19 45.11 -6.02
C ARG A 63 -16.85 45.85 -5.92
N THR A 64 -16.83 47.16 -5.68
CA THR A 64 -15.58 47.94 -5.73
C THR A 64 -14.53 47.51 -4.70
N TYR A 65 -14.92 47.23 -3.45
CA TYR A 65 -13.97 46.78 -2.43
C TYR A 65 -13.72 45.27 -2.52
N TYR A 66 -14.70 44.48 -2.99
CA TYR A 66 -14.48 43.05 -3.31
C TYR A 66 -13.41 42.88 -4.39
N ASP A 67 -13.46 43.63 -5.49
CA ASP A 67 -12.49 43.59 -6.59
C ASP A 67 -11.07 43.97 -6.11
N GLN A 68 -10.95 44.95 -5.20
CA GLN A 68 -9.68 45.34 -4.58
C GLN A 68 -9.12 44.24 -3.66
N ILE A 69 -9.95 43.63 -2.82
CA ILE A 69 -9.58 42.50 -1.95
C ILE A 69 -9.11 41.31 -2.81
N GLU A 70 -9.79 41.01 -3.91
CA GLU A 70 -9.43 39.92 -4.81
C GLU A 70 -8.12 40.17 -5.57
N LYS A 71 -7.87 41.41 -6.05
CA LYS A 71 -6.56 41.79 -6.59
C LYS A 71 -5.43 41.62 -5.57
N ALA A 72 -5.65 42.03 -4.32
CA ALA A 72 -4.67 41.87 -3.24
C ALA A 72 -4.45 40.39 -2.87
N TYR A 73 -5.51 39.59 -2.87
CA TYR A 73 -5.45 38.13 -2.65
C TYR A 73 -4.62 37.45 -3.72
N ASN A 74 -4.93 37.68 -5.00
CA ASN A 74 -4.25 37.08 -6.14
C ASN A 74 -2.77 37.48 -6.18
N TYR A 75 -2.44 38.74 -5.85
CA TYR A 75 -1.05 39.18 -5.72
C TYR A 75 -0.31 38.43 -4.60
N ALA A 76 -0.90 38.31 -3.41
CA ALA A 76 -0.28 37.62 -2.28
C ALA A 76 -0.13 36.11 -2.50
N SER A 77 -1.14 35.49 -3.09
CA SER A 77 -1.17 34.08 -3.50
C SER A 77 -0.06 33.78 -4.51
N LYS A 78 0.05 34.60 -5.57
CA LYS A 78 1.09 34.45 -6.60
C LYS A 78 2.48 34.69 -6.04
N LEU A 79 2.69 35.74 -5.25
CA LEU A 79 4.00 36.04 -4.65
C LEU A 79 4.51 34.88 -3.77
N LEU A 80 3.60 34.22 -3.03
CA LEU A 80 3.94 33.02 -2.26
C LEU A 80 4.15 31.77 -3.15
N LEU A 81 3.38 31.63 -4.24
CA LEU A 81 3.54 30.55 -5.20
C LEU A 81 4.93 30.62 -5.87
N ASP A 82 5.28 31.77 -6.43
CA ASP A 82 6.56 32.02 -7.11
C ASP A 82 7.73 31.75 -6.13
N LEU A 83 7.64 32.25 -4.88
CA LEU A 83 8.59 31.95 -3.79
C LEU A 83 8.75 30.45 -3.49
N LEU A 84 7.66 29.67 -3.50
CA LEU A 84 7.69 28.23 -3.20
C LEU A 84 8.16 27.39 -4.37
N MET A 85 7.79 27.75 -5.60
CA MET A 85 8.16 27.02 -6.80
C MET A 85 9.59 27.33 -7.25
N GLU A 86 9.96 28.61 -7.32
CA GLU A 86 11.25 29.03 -7.89
C GLU A 86 12.37 29.01 -6.84
N GLU A 87 12.20 29.68 -5.68
CA GLU A 87 13.31 29.77 -4.70
C GLU A 87 13.45 28.56 -3.77
N LYS A 88 12.37 27.80 -3.56
CA LYS A 88 12.31 26.70 -2.58
C LYS A 88 12.12 25.33 -3.21
N ASP A 89 11.98 25.30 -4.54
CA ASP A 89 11.96 24.10 -5.38
C ASP A 89 11.00 23.02 -4.85
N LEU A 90 9.78 23.46 -4.56
CA LEU A 90 8.72 22.62 -3.99
C LEU A 90 8.48 21.37 -4.85
N MET A 91 8.51 21.49 -6.18
CA MET A 91 8.23 20.36 -7.06
C MET A 91 9.31 19.28 -7.03
N ALA A 92 10.60 19.64 -6.96
CA ALA A 92 11.64 18.61 -6.80
C ALA A 92 11.56 17.96 -5.41
N ARG A 93 11.22 18.70 -4.36
CA ARG A 93 10.99 18.11 -3.02
C ARG A 93 9.82 17.11 -3.01
N ILE A 94 8.73 17.40 -3.71
CA ILE A 94 7.62 16.45 -3.87
C ILE A 94 8.07 15.24 -4.72
N LYS A 95 8.95 15.41 -5.71
CA LYS A 95 9.59 14.29 -6.45
C LYS A 95 10.46 13.42 -5.53
N SER A 96 11.28 14.02 -4.66
CA SER A 96 12.04 13.27 -3.63
C SER A 96 11.10 12.49 -2.71
N VAL A 97 9.98 13.07 -2.28
CA VAL A 97 8.95 12.34 -1.51
C VAL A 97 8.37 11.17 -2.32
N LYS A 98 8.09 11.32 -3.62
CA LYS A 98 7.71 10.19 -4.50
C LYS A 98 8.80 9.10 -4.53
N HIS A 99 10.05 9.47 -4.73
CA HIS A 99 11.18 8.55 -4.84
C HIS A 99 11.28 7.55 -3.67
N TYR A 100 11.03 8.02 -2.43
CA TYR A 100 11.15 7.20 -1.22
C TYR A 100 9.82 6.64 -0.72
N PHE A 101 8.75 7.44 -0.64
CA PHE A 101 7.47 7.01 -0.07
C PHE A 101 6.60 6.20 -1.04
N LEU A 102 6.77 6.39 -2.35
CA LEU A 102 6.01 5.68 -3.39
C LEU A 102 6.89 4.65 -4.15
N LEU A 103 8.07 4.34 -3.61
CA LEU A 103 9.02 3.32 -4.08
C LEU A 103 9.51 3.47 -5.54
N ASP A 104 9.44 4.67 -6.12
CA ASP A 104 9.87 4.95 -7.50
C ASP A 104 11.38 4.68 -7.71
N LYS A 105 12.22 4.84 -6.66
CA LYS A 105 13.61 4.35 -6.65
C LYS A 105 13.70 2.91 -6.14
N GLY A 106 13.27 1.97 -6.98
CA GLY A 106 13.24 0.54 -6.66
C GLY A 106 14.61 -0.07 -6.34
N ASP A 107 15.70 0.44 -6.91
CA ASP A 107 17.07 0.01 -6.62
C ASP A 107 17.48 0.32 -5.18
N PHE A 108 17.19 1.54 -4.71
CA PHE A 108 17.37 1.97 -3.33
C PHE A 108 16.54 1.09 -2.37
N ILE A 109 15.25 0.87 -2.66
CA ILE A 109 14.36 0.11 -1.77
C ILE A 109 14.80 -1.35 -1.65
N VAL A 110 15.17 -2.00 -2.75
CA VAL A 110 15.67 -3.40 -2.71
C VAL A 110 16.94 -3.48 -1.86
N GLN A 111 17.91 -2.60 -2.11
CA GLN A 111 19.16 -2.60 -1.35
C GLN A 111 18.93 -2.30 0.14
N PHE A 112 18.08 -1.32 0.45
CA PHE A 112 17.73 -0.97 1.83
C PHE A 112 17.11 -2.16 2.55
N MET A 113 16.12 -2.82 1.94
CA MET A 113 15.49 -4.03 2.50
C MET A 113 16.47 -5.19 2.71
N ASP A 114 17.44 -5.41 1.82
CA ASP A 114 18.51 -6.41 2.00
C ASP A 114 19.38 -6.09 3.22
N MET A 115 19.74 -4.81 3.37
CA MET A 115 20.64 -4.37 4.45
C MET A 115 19.97 -4.34 5.83
N THR A 116 18.64 -4.18 5.88
CA THR A 116 17.87 -4.12 7.14
C THR A 116 17.09 -5.40 7.45
N GLU A 117 17.21 -6.47 6.65
CA GLU A 117 16.36 -7.66 6.77
C GLU A 117 16.38 -8.27 8.19
N GLU A 118 17.57 -8.37 8.81
CA GLU A 118 17.73 -8.92 10.16
C GLU A 118 17.14 -8.00 11.24
N GLU A 119 17.36 -6.68 11.13
CA GLU A 119 16.78 -5.71 12.08
C GLU A 119 15.25 -5.64 11.98
N MET A 120 14.68 -5.89 10.80
CA MET A 120 13.22 -5.86 10.57
C MET A 120 12.50 -7.12 11.09
N LYS A 121 13.23 -8.22 11.35
CA LYS A 121 12.69 -9.45 11.96
C LYS A 121 12.55 -9.35 13.49
N GLU A 122 13.36 -8.51 14.11
CA GLU A 122 13.33 -8.26 15.56
C GLU A 122 12.05 -7.52 16.00
N GLY A 123 11.71 -7.62 17.28
CA GLY A 123 10.64 -6.82 17.89
C GLY A 123 11.09 -5.37 18.13
N ILE A 124 10.15 -4.42 18.16
CA ILE A 124 10.45 -2.96 18.28
C ILE A 124 11.48 -2.64 19.38
N GLU A 125 11.36 -3.27 20.55
CA GLU A 125 12.22 -3.00 21.72
C GLU A 125 13.70 -3.34 21.50
N ASN A 126 14.01 -4.28 20.60
CA ASN A 126 15.38 -4.72 20.31
C ASN A 126 16.08 -3.86 19.24
N ILE A 127 15.34 -3.01 18.52
CA ILE A 127 15.83 -2.35 17.30
C ILE A 127 16.64 -1.10 17.63
N VAL A 128 17.88 -1.05 17.16
CA VAL A 128 18.76 0.10 17.33
C VAL A 128 18.51 1.11 16.22
N VAL A 129 17.70 2.14 16.46
CA VAL A 129 17.32 3.18 15.47
C VAL A 129 18.55 3.80 14.78
N ASN A 130 19.62 4.10 15.53
CA ASN A 130 20.87 4.65 14.97
C ASN A 130 21.53 3.72 13.94
N ARG A 131 21.36 2.40 14.07
CA ARG A 131 21.84 1.41 13.11
C ARG A 131 20.98 1.43 11.85
N LEU A 132 19.65 1.51 11.98
CA LEU A 132 18.77 1.68 10.82
C LEU A 132 19.06 2.97 10.04
N GLU A 133 19.31 4.09 10.72
CA GLU A 133 19.73 5.35 10.08
C GLU A 133 21.08 5.19 9.36
N SER A 134 22.07 4.53 9.98
CA SER A 134 23.37 4.25 9.35
C SER A 134 23.23 3.36 8.09
N LEU A 135 22.31 2.39 8.11
CA LEU A 135 22.00 1.52 6.97
C LEU A 135 21.23 2.28 5.87
N LEU A 136 20.34 3.20 6.26
CA LEU A 136 19.64 4.11 5.34
C LEU A 136 20.62 5.02 4.59
N GLU A 137 21.51 5.72 5.31
CA GLU A 137 22.53 6.60 4.72
C GLU A 137 23.44 5.82 3.75
N LEU A 138 23.85 4.60 4.12
CA LEU A 138 24.65 3.76 3.25
C LEU A 138 23.89 3.33 1.99
N ALA A 139 22.63 2.88 2.10
CA ALA A 139 21.80 2.49 0.96
C ALA A 139 21.49 3.67 0.02
N LEU A 140 21.24 4.87 0.56
CA LEU A 140 21.07 6.11 -0.23
C LEU A 140 22.34 6.46 -1.02
N ARG A 141 23.52 6.28 -0.43
CA ARG A 141 24.80 6.63 -1.04
C ARG A 141 25.24 5.67 -2.16
N THR A 142 24.90 4.39 -2.05
CA THR A 142 25.30 3.35 -3.02
C THR A 142 24.32 3.15 -4.17
N SER A 143 23.07 3.57 -4.00
CA SER A 143 22.02 3.49 -5.03
C SER A 143 22.01 4.72 -5.95
N THR A 144 21.18 4.68 -7.00
CA THR A 144 20.98 5.84 -7.90
C THR A 144 20.27 7.02 -7.20
N ALA A 145 19.69 6.81 -6.01
CA ALA A 145 19.13 7.86 -5.17
C ALA A 145 20.18 8.88 -4.70
N ASN A 146 21.48 8.55 -4.74
CA ASN A 146 22.56 9.49 -4.42
C ASN A 146 22.55 10.78 -5.28
N ILE A 147 21.91 10.75 -6.46
CA ILE A 147 21.76 11.90 -7.36
C ILE A 147 20.75 12.94 -6.81
N ASP A 148 19.83 12.54 -5.93
CA ASP A 148 18.81 13.43 -5.36
C ASP A 148 19.47 14.50 -4.44
N PRO A 149 19.25 15.81 -4.70
CA PRO A 149 19.73 16.89 -3.84
C PRO A 149 19.11 16.89 -2.43
N TYR A 150 17.91 16.30 -2.25
CA TYR A 150 17.15 16.36 -1.00
C TYR A 150 17.10 15.02 -0.24
N LYS A 151 17.95 14.06 -0.59
CA LYS A 151 18.02 12.74 0.10
C LYS A 151 18.32 12.84 1.60
N ASP A 152 19.09 13.85 2.03
CA ASP A 152 19.51 14.04 3.43
C ASP A 152 18.37 14.48 4.37
N ASP A 153 17.24 14.93 3.79
CA ASP A 153 16.01 15.24 4.52
C ASP A 153 15.22 13.95 4.87
N LEU A 154 15.54 12.77 4.32
CA LEU A 154 14.91 11.48 4.65
C LEU A 154 15.41 10.92 6.01
N ARG A 155 14.52 10.32 6.81
CA ARG A 155 14.82 9.73 8.13
C ARG A 155 14.07 8.42 8.38
N VAL A 156 14.58 7.61 9.30
CA VAL A 156 13.90 6.42 9.82
C VAL A 156 12.96 6.83 10.97
N ASN A 157 11.77 6.24 11.00
CA ASN A 157 10.82 6.40 12.09
C ASN A 157 10.14 5.06 12.41
N LEU A 158 10.06 4.70 13.70
CA LEU A 158 9.36 3.51 14.17
C LEU A 158 8.05 3.94 14.82
N LEU A 159 6.92 3.52 14.24
CA LEU A 159 5.59 3.86 14.73
C LEU A 159 5.10 2.81 15.74
N PRO A 160 4.54 3.22 16.91
CA PRO A 160 4.09 2.31 17.96
C PRO A 160 2.72 1.69 17.68
N TYR A 161 2.38 1.47 16.40
CA TYR A 161 1.13 0.89 15.94
C TYR A 161 1.28 0.43 14.48
N ASP A 162 0.60 -0.65 14.10
CA ASP A 162 0.62 -1.17 12.74
C ASP A 162 -0.16 -0.29 11.74
N LEU A 163 -0.16 -0.66 10.45
CA LEU A 163 -0.89 0.07 9.42
C LEU A 163 -2.41 0.00 9.63
N ILE A 164 -2.96 -1.13 10.09
CA ILE A 164 -4.41 -1.29 10.27
C ILE A 164 -4.89 -0.42 11.43
N THR A 165 -4.19 -0.42 12.57
CA THR A 165 -4.49 0.48 13.70
C THR A 165 -4.31 1.96 13.30
N MET A 166 -3.33 2.28 12.45
CA MET A 166 -3.19 3.63 11.88
C MET A 166 -4.40 4.04 11.04
N MET A 167 -4.91 3.15 10.16
CA MET A 167 -6.11 3.43 9.37
C MET A 167 -7.32 3.66 10.26
N PHE A 168 -7.55 2.77 11.23
CA PHE A 168 -8.70 2.89 12.12
C PHE A 168 -8.65 4.17 12.95
N LYS A 169 -7.50 4.53 13.55
CA LYS A 169 -7.37 5.80 14.28
C LYS A 169 -7.71 7.03 13.42
N ILE A 170 -7.44 6.99 12.11
CA ILE A 170 -7.76 8.10 11.20
C ILE A 170 -9.23 8.08 10.77
N LEU A 171 -9.77 6.92 10.37
CA LEU A 171 -11.16 6.78 9.91
C LEU A 171 -12.19 6.88 11.06
N SER A 172 -11.82 6.52 12.28
CA SER A 172 -12.63 6.71 13.49
C SER A 172 -12.70 8.17 13.96
N ILE A 173 -11.80 9.05 13.51
CA ILE A 173 -11.95 10.50 13.75
C ILE A 173 -13.11 11.08 12.92
N GLU A 174 -13.49 10.41 11.81
CA GLU A 174 -14.58 10.83 10.93
C GLU A 174 -15.89 10.05 11.18
N THR A 175 -15.89 9.02 12.03
CA THR A 175 -17.06 8.15 12.25
C THR A 175 -17.24 7.71 13.72
N ASN A 176 -18.49 7.71 14.21
CA ASN A 176 -18.88 7.34 15.60
C ASN A 176 -18.66 5.85 15.99
N MET A 177 -17.76 5.14 15.31
CA MET A 177 -17.47 3.71 15.49
C MET A 177 -16.23 3.49 16.39
N GLU A 178 -16.24 4.08 17.59
CA GLU A 178 -15.11 4.02 18.54
C GLU A 178 -14.97 2.67 19.29
N LYS A 179 -15.98 1.80 19.26
CA LYS A 179 -16.12 0.71 20.25
C LYS A 179 -15.41 -0.60 19.88
N ASP A 180 -15.25 -0.91 18.60
CA ASP A 180 -14.75 -2.22 18.16
C ASP A 180 -13.22 -2.32 18.05
N TYR A 181 -12.50 -1.19 18.08
CA TYR A 181 -11.05 -1.12 17.78
C TYR A 181 -10.24 -0.29 18.78
N ARG A 182 -10.63 -0.30 20.06
CA ARG A 182 -9.73 0.06 21.18
C ARG A 182 -8.73 -1.07 21.43
N ILE A 183 -7.81 -1.26 20.47
CA ILE A 183 -6.60 -2.06 20.69
C ILE A 183 -5.60 -1.14 21.36
N ASP A 184 -5.23 -1.45 22.61
CA ASP A 184 -4.17 -0.71 23.28
C ASP A 184 -2.85 -0.93 22.53
N PRO A 185 -2.06 0.14 22.25
CA PRO A 185 -0.82 0.01 21.48
C PRO A 185 0.18 -1.01 22.04
N THR A 186 0.11 -1.26 23.35
CA THR A 186 0.97 -2.15 24.13
C THR A 186 0.70 -3.65 23.93
N ASP A 187 -0.48 -4.03 23.43
CA ASP A 187 -0.85 -5.46 23.22
C ASP A 187 -0.37 -5.99 21.86
N LEU A 188 0.21 -5.13 21.01
CA LEU A 188 0.72 -5.50 19.70
C LEU A 188 2.21 -5.83 19.80
N ASN A 189 2.55 -7.13 19.79
CA ASN A 189 3.91 -7.63 19.59
C ASN A 189 4.37 -7.38 18.14
N LEU A 190 4.58 -6.11 17.80
CA LEU A 190 4.94 -5.67 16.45
C LEU A 190 6.39 -6.02 16.11
N THR A 191 6.58 -6.47 14.87
CA THR A 191 7.90 -6.61 14.26
C THR A 191 8.44 -5.26 13.80
N GLY A 192 9.77 -5.17 13.64
CA GLY A 192 10.44 -4.04 13.01
C GLY A 192 9.81 -3.68 11.66
N LEU A 193 9.58 -4.68 10.81
CA LEU A 193 8.91 -4.55 9.51
C LEU A 193 7.56 -3.83 9.60
N GLU A 194 6.71 -4.22 10.56
CA GLU A 194 5.38 -3.63 10.72
C GLU A 194 5.46 -2.20 11.27
N SER A 195 6.35 -1.94 12.23
CA SER A 195 6.53 -0.62 12.84
C SER A 195 7.20 0.41 11.93
N PHE A 196 7.99 -0.04 10.96
CA PHE A 196 8.87 0.80 10.15
C PHE A 196 8.11 1.78 9.26
N SER A 197 8.62 3.01 9.19
CA SER A 197 8.17 4.05 8.27
C SER A 197 9.32 5.02 7.97
N PHE A 198 9.31 5.65 6.80
CA PHE A 198 10.12 6.85 6.58
C PHE A 198 9.46 8.09 7.22
N ASP A 199 10.26 9.05 7.63
CA ASP A 199 9.86 10.44 7.88
C ASP A 199 10.69 11.38 6.99
N TYR A 200 10.23 12.62 6.83
CA TYR A 200 10.86 13.58 5.92
C TYR A 200 10.94 14.97 6.57
N VAL A 201 12.16 15.48 6.72
CA VAL A 201 12.48 16.74 7.39
C VAL A 201 12.16 17.92 6.47
N VAL A 202 10.91 18.37 6.52
CA VAL A 202 10.47 19.52 5.73
C VAL A 202 10.86 20.83 6.42
N LYS A 203 11.78 21.56 5.79
CA LYS A 203 12.17 22.92 6.21
C LYS A 203 11.08 23.95 5.88
N TRP A 204 10.97 24.99 6.71
CA TRP A 204 10.06 26.11 6.42
C TRP A 204 10.59 26.96 5.24
N PRO A 205 9.76 27.45 4.29
CA PRO A 205 8.29 27.49 4.27
C PRO A 205 7.60 26.28 3.59
N VAL A 206 8.34 25.31 3.06
CA VAL A 206 7.79 24.14 2.34
C VAL A 206 6.82 23.32 3.22
N SER A 207 7.01 23.40 4.55
CA SER A 207 6.15 22.78 5.58
C SER A 207 4.68 23.21 5.56
N LEU A 208 4.34 24.28 4.82
CA LEU A 208 2.95 24.70 4.59
C LEU A 208 2.22 23.71 3.67
N VAL A 209 2.89 23.26 2.61
CA VAL A 209 2.36 22.28 1.64
C VAL A 209 2.62 20.86 2.14
N LEU A 210 3.89 20.51 2.38
CA LEU A 210 4.29 19.23 2.96
C LEU A 210 4.15 19.28 4.50
N ASN A 211 2.91 19.46 4.95
CA ASN A 211 2.55 19.49 6.37
C ASN A 211 2.45 18.06 6.95
N ARG A 212 2.37 17.94 8.29
CA ARG A 212 2.30 16.63 8.96
C ARG A 212 1.13 15.77 8.49
N LYS A 213 -0.03 16.34 8.15
CA LYS A 213 -1.18 15.58 7.63
C LYS A 213 -0.88 14.96 6.27
N ALA A 214 -0.18 15.67 5.39
CA ALA A 214 0.27 15.15 4.11
C ALA A 214 1.33 14.05 4.27
N LEU A 215 2.33 14.28 5.12
CA LEU A 215 3.36 13.26 5.43
C LEU A 215 2.76 11.99 6.03
N THR A 216 1.78 12.10 6.93
CA THR A 216 1.04 10.95 7.47
C THR A 216 0.36 10.14 6.36
N ARG A 217 -0.27 10.78 5.36
CA ARG A 217 -0.84 10.07 4.19
C ARG A 217 0.22 9.37 3.34
N TYR A 218 1.37 10.01 3.11
CA TYR A 218 2.51 9.35 2.45
C TYR A 218 3.05 8.17 3.24
N GLN A 219 3.15 8.25 4.58
CA GLN A 219 3.57 7.15 5.45
C GLN A 219 2.60 5.96 5.37
N MET A 220 1.30 6.21 5.26
CA MET A 220 0.27 5.17 5.09
C MET A 220 0.44 4.42 3.75
N LEU A 221 0.60 5.16 2.65
CA LEU A 221 0.89 4.59 1.32
C LEU A 221 2.20 3.80 1.34
N PHE A 222 3.28 4.42 1.85
CA PHE A 222 4.60 3.79 1.95
C PHE A 222 4.53 2.45 2.67
N ARG A 223 3.96 2.38 3.88
CA ARG A 223 3.88 1.14 4.66
C ARG A 223 3.10 0.04 3.94
N HIS A 224 2.06 0.39 3.18
CA HIS A 224 1.29 -0.57 2.40
C HIS A 224 2.08 -1.16 1.22
N LEU A 225 2.75 -0.28 0.46
CA LEU A 225 3.59 -0.67 -0.68
C LEU A 225 4.83 -1.45 -0.21
N PHE A 226 5.49 -0.97 0.85
CA PHE A 226 6.68 -1.58 1.45
C PHE A 226 6.39 -2.98 1.99
N TYR A 227 5.28 -3.18 2.70
CA TYR A 227 4.89 -4.51 3.17
C TYR A 227 4.58 -5.46 2.02
N THR A 228 3.84 -5.00 0.99
CA THR A 228 3.59 -5.79 -0.23
C THR A 228 4.90 -6.22 -0.90
N LYS A 229 5.86 -5.29 -1.00
CA LYS A 229 7.18 -5.57 -1.59
C LYS A 229 8.01 -6.56 -0.78
N HIS A 230 7.96 -6.48 0.56
CA HIS A 230 8.59 -7.47 1.43
C HIS A 230 8.03 -8.88 1.19
N VAL A 231 6.69 -9.01 1.08
CA VAL A 231 6.03 -10.31 0.84
C VAL A 231 6.42 -10.90 -0.52
N GLU A 232 6.53 -10.06 -1.56
CA GLU A 232 7.03 -10.48 -2.88
C GLU A 232 8.46 -11.06 -2.77
N ARG A 233 9.36 -10.32 -2.10
CA ARG A 233 10.77 -10.73 -1.92
C ARG A 233 10.88 -12.05 -1.15
N GLN A 234 10.08 -12.25 -0.11
CA GLN A 234 10.03 -13.52 0.64
C GLN A 234 9.60 -14.71 -0.23
N LEU A 235 8.53 -14.56 -1.03
CA LEU A 235 8.05 -15.59 -1.96
C LEU A 235 9.06 -15.91 -3.08
N CYS A 236 9.92 -14.95 -3.42
CA CYS A 236 11.05 -15.12 -4.34
C CYS A 236 12.26 -15.79 -3.68
N SER A 237 12.60 -15.43 -2.43
CA SER A 237 13.67 -16.08 -1.65
C SER A 237 13.42 -17.59 -1.48
N VAL A 238 12.18 -17.98 -1.17
CA VAL A 238 11.73 -19.38 -1.12
C VAL A 238 12.03 -20.16 -2.41
N TRP A 239 11.94 -19.53 -3.58
CA TRP A 239 12.22 -20.18 -4.86
C TRP A 239 13.71 -20.55 -5.01
N VAL A 240 14.62 -19.71 -4.50
CA VAL A 240 16.07 -19.96 -4.55
C VAL A 240 16.43 -21.18 -3.70
N GLY A 241 15.93 -21.26 -2.46
CA GLY A 241 16.12 -22.42 -1.59
C GLY A 241 15.54 -23.70 -2.20
N ASN A 242 14.30 -23.64 -2.70
CA ASN A 242 13.65 -24.79 -3.32
C ASN A 242 14.31 -25.25 -4.63
N LYS A 243 15.03 -24.37 -5.36
CA LYS A 243 15.82 -24.76 -6.52
C LYS A 243 16.99 -25.69 -6.14
N MET A 244 17.59 -25.50 -4.96
CA MET A 244 18.60 -26.41 -4.43
C MET A 244 17.99 -27.73 -3.95
N ALA A 245 16.78 -27.68 -3.37
CA ALA A 245 16.04 -28.87 -2.92
C ALA A 245 15.70 -29.86 -4.06
N LYS A 246 15.53 -29.37 -5.30
CA LYS A 246 15.34 -30.22 -6.50
C LYS A 246 16.52 -31.15 -6.84
N THR A 247 17.63 -31.07 -6.09
CA THR A 247 18.78 -31.98 -6.23
C THR A 247 18.60 -33.30 -5.45
N TYR A 248 17.54 -33.43 -4.63
CA TYR A 248 17.25 -34.61 -3.80
C TYR A 248 16.16 -35.52 -4.41
N SER A 249 15.88 -36.65 -3.74
CA SER A 249 15.21 -37.86 -4.27
C SER A 249 13.85 -37.63 -4.98
N ILE A 250 13.64 -38.43 -6.03
CA ILE A 250 12.46 -38.44 -6.92
C ILE A 250 11.13 -38.73 -6.17
N GLN A 251 11.15 -39.44 -5.03
CA GLN A 251 9.91 -39.75 -4.30
C GLN A 251 9.28 -38.51 -3.63
N SER A 252 10.07 -37.47 -3.34
CA SER A 252 9.60 -36.19 -2.79
C SER A 252 8.80 -35.31 -3.78
N THR A 253 8.80 -35.66 -5.08
CA THR A 253 8.38 -34.75 -6.18
C THR A 253 6.93 -34.28 -6.09
N ARG A 254 6.00 -35.10 -5.59
CA ARG A 254 4.55 -34.81 -5.66
C ARG A 254 4.12 -33.64 -4.76
N TRP A 255 4.50 -33.67 -3.49
CA TRP A 255 4.14 -32.61 -2.54
C TRP A 255 4.98 -31.34 -2.75
N TYR A 256 6.23 -31.46 -3.20
CA TYR A 256 6.99 -30.31 -3.68
C TYR A 256 6.26 -29.60 -4.83
N SER A 257 5.70 -30.36 -5.80
CA SER A 257 4.92 -29.78 -6.90
C SER A 257 3.71 -28.98 -6.42
N ALA A 258 2.95 -29.50 -5.44
CA ALA A 258 1.84 -28.78 -4.82
C ALA A 258 2.28 -27.47 -4.13
N ALA A 259 3.38 -27.51 -3.36
CA ALA A 259 3.94 -26.31 -2.72
C ALA A 259 4.48 -25.31 -3.76
N PHE A 260 5.10 -25.76 -4.85
CA PHE A 260 5.53 -24.90 -5.96
C PHE A 260 4.35 -24.21 -6.65
N ALA A 261 3.26 -24.95 -6.92
CA ALA A 261 2.05 -24.41 -7.53
C ALA A 261 1.37 -23.37 -6.62
N LEU A 262 1.27 -23.64 -5.31
CA LEU A 262 0.74 -22.69 -4.33
C LEU A 262 1.60 -21.43 -4.24
N ARG A 263 2.94 -21.57 -4.12
CA ARG A 263 3.88 -20.43 -4.13
C ARG A 263 3.73 -19.59 -5.40
N GLN A 264 3.56 -20.23 -6.56
CA GLN A 264 3.39 -19.50 -7.83
C GLN A 264 2.05 -18.74 -7.88
N ARG A 265 0.97 -19.30 -7.34
CA ARG A 265 -0.32 -18.60 -7.21
C ARG A 265 -0.25 -17.42 -6.24
N MET A 266 0.41 -17.60 -5.08
CA MET A 266 0.69 -16.53 -4.12
C MET A 266 1.52 -15.41 -4.74
N LEU A 267 2.63 -15.75 -5.41
CA LEU A 267 3.50 -14.77 -6.05
C LEU A 267 2.77 -14.02 -7.16
N ASN A 268 2.02 -14.71 -8.02
CA ASN A 268 1.23 -14.07 -9.07
C ASN A 268 0.18 -13.10 -8.50
N PHE A 269 -0.47 -13.45 -7.38
CA PHE A 269 -1.39 -12.54 -6.69
C PHE A 269 -0.65 -11.28 -6.19
N VAL A 270 0.44 -11.45 -5.42
CA VAL A 270 1.19 -10.32 -4.84
C VAL A 270 1.76 -9.41 -5.92
N GLN A 271 2.33 -9.98 -6.99
CA GLN A 271 2.86 -9.20 -8.11
C GLN A 271 1.76 -8.42 -8.84
N ASN A 272 0.62 -9.05 -9.19
CA ASN A 272 -0.48 -8.33 -9.84
C ASN A 272 -1.08 -7.24 -8.94
N PHE A 273 -1.10 -7.45 -7.62
CA PHE A 273 -1.51 -6.44 -6.65
C PHE A 273 -0.52 -5.25 -6.57
N GLU A 274 0.79 -5.52 -6.56
CA GLU A 274 1.83 -4.48 -6.65
C GLU A 274 1.74 -3.70 -7.97
N TYR A 275 1.62 -4.40 -9.11
CA TYR A 275 1.47 -3.79 -10.43
C TYR A 275 0.24 -2.88 -10.50
N TYR A 276 -0.90 -3.28 -9.92
CA TYR A 276 -2.10 -2.45 -9.82
C TYR A 276 -1.81 -1.15 -9.07
N MET A 277 -1.28 -1.24 -7.85
CA MET A 277 -1.01 -0.06 -7.01
C MET A 277 -0.01 0.89 -7.66
N MET A 278 1.07 0.38 -8.26
CA MET A 278 2.11 1.23 -8.85
C MET A 278 1.68 1.82 -10.20
N PHE A 279 1.22 0.99 -11.14
CA PHE A 279 1.04 1.40 -12.54
C PHE A 279 -0.39 1.82 -12.91
N GLU A 280 -1.42 1.39 -12.17
CA GLU A 280 -2.81 1.81 -12.44
C GLU A 280 -3.32 2.90 -11.49
N VAL A 281 -2.78 2.93 -10.26
CA VAL A 281 -3.15 3.93 -9.26
C VAL A 281 -2.09 5.04 -9.19
N VAL A 282 -0.92 4.75 -8.63
CA VAL A 282 0.07 5.79 -8.28
C VAL A 282 0.57 6.56 -9.50
N GLU A 283 1.05 5.89 -10.56
CA GLU A 283 1.67 6.60 -11.69
C GLU A 283 0.67 7.45 -12.51
N PRO A 284 -0.55 6.97 -12.85
CA PRO A 284 -1.54 7.80 -13.54
C PRO A 284 -2.03 9.00 -12.73
N TYR A 285 -2.16 8.84 -11.40
CA TYR A 285 -2.45 9.96 -10.51
C TYR A 285 -1.27 10.94 -10.41
N TRP A 286 -0.04 10.44 -10.39
CA TRP A 286 1.16 11.28 -10.40
C TRP A 286 1.29 12.11 -11.68
N HIS A 287 1.08 11.50 -12.85
CA HIS A 287 1.10 12.22 -14.13
C HIS A 287 0.01 13.29 -14.19
N THR A 288 -1.19 12.99 -13.71
CA THR A 288 -2.31 13.95 -13.61
C THR A 288 -2.00 15.08 -12.62
N PHE A 289 -1.37 14.76 -11.48
CA PHE A 289 -0.90 15.72 -10.50
C PHE A 289 0.13 16.66 -11.12
N GLN A 290 1.19 16.13 -11.75
CA GLN A 290 2.24 16.94 -12.36
C GLN A 290 1.71 17.84 -13.49
N ALA A 291 0.88 17.32 -14.39
CA ALA A 291 0.31 18.14 -15.48
C ALA A 291 -0.58 19.29 -14.95
N LYS A 292 -1.33 19.07 -13.86
CA LYS A 292 -2.08 20.14 -13.20
C LYS A 292 -1.14 21.12 -12.50
N MET A 293 -0.12 20.61 -11.81
CA MET A 293 0.89 21.37 -11.06
C MET A 293 1.61 22.43 -11.93
N GLU A 294 1.89 22.12 -13.20
CA GLU A 294 2.49 23.03 -14.19
C GLU A 294 1.55 24.17 -14.64
N THR A 295 0.23 24.05 -14.40
CA THR A 295 -0.79 25.05 -14.78
C THR A 295 -1.30 25.91 -13.62
N VAL A 296 -0.79 25.71 -12.40
CA VAL A 296 -1.32 26.34 -11.19
C VAL A 296 -1.04 27.85 -11.16
N SER A 297 -2.04 28.62 -10.75
CA SER A 297 -1.95 30.08 -10.58
C SER A 297 -1.97 30.53 -9.11
N ASN A 298 -2.48 29.68 -8.20
CA ASN A 298 -2.66 30.01 -6.79
C ASN A 298 -2.10 28.96 -5.82
N ILE A 299 -1.63 29.38 -4.64
CA ILE A 299 -1.14 28.45 -3.62
C ILE A 299 -2.24 27.50 -3.09
N ASP A 300 -3.50 27.95 -3.04
CA ASP A 300 -4.65 27.12 -2.66
C ASP A 300 -4.88 25.97 -3.64
N GLU A 301 -4.69 26.22 -4.94
CA GLU A 301 -4.79 25.21 -5.99
C GLU A 301 -3.72 24.13 -5.78
N VAL A 302 -2.47 24.51 -5.43
CA VAL A 302 -1.41 23.56 -5.06
C VAL A 302 -1.85 22.65 -3.92
N LEU A 303 -2.33 23.25 -2.82
CA LEU A 303 -2.77 22.52 -1.62
C LEU A 303 -3.93 21.57 -1.93
N SER A 304 -4.90 22.01 -2.74
CA SER A 304 -6.04 21.22 -3.19
C SER A 304 -5.60 20.06 -4.10
N ILE A 305 -4.83 20.35 -5.15
CA ILE A 305 -4.33 19.35 -6.12
C ILE A 305 -3.47 18.28 -5.41
N HIS A 306 -2.61 18.68 -4.47
CA HIS A 306 -1.78 17.77 -3.68
C HIS A 306 -2.60 16.91 -2.71
N THR A 307 -3.58 17.50 -2.03
CA THR A 307 -4.47 16.78 -1.12
C THR A 307 -5.35 15.78 -1.87
N ASN A 308 -5.87 16.17 -3.04
CA ASN A 308 -6.68 15.30 -3.90
C ASN A 308 -5.85 14.13 -4.43
N PHE A 309 -4.65 14.38 -4.95
CA PHE A 309 -3.71 13.32 -5.36
C PHE A 309 -3.50 12.27 -4.25
N LEU A 310 -3.24 12.72 -3.01
CA LEU A 310 -3.05 11.82 -1.87
C LEU A 310 -4.31 11.04 -1.48
N ASN A 311 -5.47 11.70 -1.46
CA ASN A 311 -6.74 11.06 -1.12
C ASN A 311 -7.16 10.03 -2.18
N ASP A 312 -6.99 10.37 -3.47
CA ASP A 312 -7.26 9.49 -4.60
C ASP A 312 -6.38 8.24 -4.55
N CYS A 313 -5.07 8.39 -4.30
CA CYS A 313 -4.15 7.26 -4.10
C CYS A 313 -4.55 6.39 -2.90
N LEU A 314 -4.92 6.98 -1.75
CA LEU A 314 -5.35 6.22 -0.57
C LEU A 314 -6.65 5.45 -0.81
N LYS A 315 -7.60 6.04 -1.55
CA LYS A 315 -8.88 5.40 -1.90
C LYS A 315 -8.64 4.19 -2.80
N ASP A 316 -7.96 4.39 -3.92
CA ASP A 316 -7.80 3.36 -4.96
C ASP A 316 -6.78 2.27 -4.55
N CYS A 317 -5.81 2.57 -3.69
CA CYS A 317 -4.98 1.54 -3.01
C CYS A 317 -5.73 0.78 -1.89
N MET A 318 -7.07 0.85 -1.83
CA MET A 318 -7.94 0.14 -0.88
C MET A 318 -7.76 0.50 0.61
N LEU A 319 -6.95 1.50 0.95
CA LEU A 319 -6.65 1.87 2.35
C LEU A 319 -7.84 2.54 3.04
N MET A 320 -8.69 3.25 2.29
CA MET A 320 -9.94 3.85 2.79
C MET A 320 -11.07 2.82 3.03
N HIS A 321 -10.85 1.53 2.75
CA HIS A 321 -11.85 0.47 2.88
C HIS A 321 -11.38 -0.62 3.87
N PRO A 322 -11.71 -0.49 5.18
CA PRO A 322 -11.12 -1.34 6.22
C PRO A 322 -11.44 -2.83 6.08
N GLN A 323 -12.54 -3.20 5.41
CA GLN A 323 -12.88 -4.59 5.12
C GLN A 323 -11.93 -5.19 4.06
N LEU A 324 -11.69 -4.47 2.96
CA LEU A 324 -10.75 -4.89 1.90
C LEU A 324 -9.33 -4.98 2.46
N LEU A 325 -8.87 -3.95 3.16
CA LEU A 325 -7.54 -3.92 3.77
C LEU A 325 -7.29 -5.10 4.72
N LYS A 326 -8.29 -5.48 5.53
CA LYS A 326 -8.21 -6.68 6.40
C LYS A 326 -8.06 -7.98 5.61
N ILE A 327 -8.72 -8.12 4.47
CA ILE A 327 -8.62 -9.34 3.64
C ILE A 327 -7.25 -9.37 2.94
N VAL A 328 -6.81 -8.26 2.35
CA VAL A 328 -5.48 -8.13 1.73
C VAL A 328 -4.36 -8.43 2.74
N HIS A 329 -4.41 -7.83 3.93
CA HIS A 329 -3.39 -8.10 4.96
C HIS A 329 -3.41 -9.57 5.43
N LYS A 330 -4.59 -10.19 5.59
CA LYS A 330 -4.69 -11.64 5.87
C LYS A 330 -4.09 -12.50 4.77
N LEU A 331 -4.29 -12.16 3.49
CA LEU A 331 -3.65 -12.84 2.36
C LEU A 331 -2.12 -12.73 2.43
N MET A 332 -1.60 -11.52 2.66
CA MET A 332 -0.15 -11.30 2.82
C MET A 332 0.43 -12.09 4.01
N MET A 333 -0.25 -12.12 5.15
CA MET A 333 0.16 -12.95 6.31
C MET A 333 0.18 -14.44 6.00
N VAL A 334 -0.76 -14.95 5.19
CA VAL A 334 -0.75 -16.34 4.70
C VAL A 334 0.46 -16.59 3.78
N CYS A 335 0.82 -15.64 2.91
CA CYS A 335 2.03 -15.72 2.08
C CYS A 335 3.33 -15.73 2.91
N VAL A 336 3.43 -14.90 3.95
CA VAL A 336 4.61 -14.85 4.85
C VAL A 336 4.73 -16.12 5.69
N THR A 337 3.64 -16.56 6.32
CA THR A 337 3.64 -17.79 7.15
C THR A 337 3.96 -19.04 6.32
N PHE A 338 3.44 -19.13 5.08
CA PHE A 338 3.85 -20.14 4.11
C PHE A 338 5.35 -20.04 3.78
N SER A 339 5.86 -18.85 3.48
CA SER A 339 7.28 -18.64 3.13
C SER A 339 8.22 -19.07 4.26
N ASN A 340 7.92 -18.64 5.49
CA ASN A 340 8.67 -19.01 6.70
C ASN A 340 8.61 -20.53 6.98
N PHE A 341 7.48 -21.18 6.70
CA PHE A 341 7.34 -22.64 6.82
C PHE A 341 8.25 -23.39 5.83
N ILE A 342 8.27 -22.99 4.56
CA ILE A 342 9.14 -23.60 3.54
C ILE A 342 10.63 -23.31 3.81
N GLN A 343 10.98 -22.08 4.23
CA GLN A 343 12.35 -21.74 4.61
C GLN A 343 12.86 -22.59 5.79
N ARG A 344 12.06 -22.77 6.85
CA ARG A 344 12.43 -23.66 7.97
C ARG A 344 12.66 -25.10 7.52
N LEU A 345 11.82 -25.63 6.62
CA LEU A 345 12.02 -26.95 6.04
C LEU A 345 13.35 -27.03 5.28
N SER A 346 13.63 -26.04 4.41
CA SER A 346 14.89 -25.94 3.67
C SER A 346 16.12 -25.86 4.58
N MET A 347 16.03 -25.19 5.74
CA MET A 347 17.14 -25.13 6.71
C MET A 347 17.32 -26.47 7.45
N SER A 348 16.24 -27.12 7.84
CA SER A 348 16.31 -28.44 8.51
C SER A 348 16.95 -29.53 7.64
N THR A 349 16.72 -29.48 6.32
CA THR A 349 17.35 -30.42 5.36
C THR A 349 18.81 -30.08 5.05
N GLN A 350 19.24 -28.82 5.24
CA GLN A 350 20.64 -28.41 5.06
C GLN A 350 21.51 -28.65 6.31
N LEU A 351 20.97 -28.43 7.52
CA LEU A 351 21.71 -28.58 8.78
C LEU A 351 22.15 -30.03 9.06
N GLY A 352 21.41 -31.02 8.54
CA GLY A 352 21.84 -32.43 8.55
C GLY A 352 23.08 -32.74 7.67
N GLY A 353 23.58 -31.77 6.90
CA GLY A 353 24.68 -31.95 5.94
C GLY A 353 26.07 -31.51 6.42
N HIS A 354 26.21 -30.90 7.60
CA HIS A 354 27.49 -30.34 8.07
C HIS A 354 28.08 -31.11 9.29
N PRO A 355 29.17 -31.87 9.12
CA PRO A 355 29.89 -32.45 10.26
C PRO A 355 30.68 -31.37 11.01
N SER A 356 30.62 -31.40 12.34
CA SER A 356 31.35 -30.48 13.23
C SER A 356 32.86 -30.71 13.16
N PRO A 357 33.71 -29.66 13.08
CA PRO A 357 35.16 -29.83 13.08
C PRO A 357 35.70 -29.92 14.52
N THR A 358 36.00 -31.13 14.99
CA THR A 358 36.77 -31.36 16.22
C THR A 358 37.97 -32.26 15.95
N GLY A 359 39.20 -31.75 16.21
CA GLY A 359 40.39 -32.59 16.40
C GLY A 359 41.48 -32.57 15.30
N SER A 360 42.52 -31.75 15.52
CA SER A 360 43.95 -32.02 15.26
C SER A 360 44.48 -32.43 13.85
N SER A 361 45.20 -31.48 13.23
CA SER A 361 46.55 -31.57 12.61
C SER A 361 46.95 -32.73 11.66
N ALA A 362 47.27 -32.39 10.40
CA ALA A 362 48.57 -32.68 9.73
C ALA A 362 48.66 -32.06 8.30
N PHE A 363 49.88 -32.00 7.75
CA PHE A 363 50.26 -31.29 6.51
C PHE A 363 49.96 -32.03 5.17
N GLN A 364 49.96 -31.25 4.08
CA GLN A 364 50.18 -31.61 2.64
C GLN A 364 49.09 -32.33 1.81
N GLY A 365 48.78 -31.73 0.64
CA GLY A 365 48.67 -32.48 -0.64
C GLY A 365 47.39 -32.37 -1.49
N LYS A 366 47.35 -31.39 -2.41
CA LYS A 366 46.52 -31.28 -3.65
C LYS A 366 44.97 -31.40 -3.57
N PRO A 367 44.22 -30.59 -4.34
CA PRO A 367 42.75 -30.69 -4.39
C PRO A 367 42.30 -31.80 -5.36
N SER A 368 42.13 -33.04 -4.85
CA SER A 368 41.36 -34.06 -5.56
C SER A 368 39.86 -33.87 -5.30
N ARG A 369 39.11 -33.62 -6.38
CA ARG A 369 37.64 -33.59 -6.44
C ARG A 369 37.06 -34.91 -5.90
N LYS A 370 36.66 -34.93 -4.63
CA LYS A 370 35.92 -36.06 -4.05
C LYS A 370 34.45 -35.93 -4.41
N GLU A 371 33.99 -36.81 -5.28
CA GLU A 371 32.57 -36.98 -5.57
C GLU A 371 31.87 -37.53 -4.32
N PHE A 372 30.75 -36.91 -3.93
CA PHE A 372 29.88 -37.44 -2.88
C PHE A 372 29.41 -38.84 -3.28
N THR A 373 29.78 -39.85 -2.49
CA THR A 373 29.46 -41.25 -2.78
C THR A 373 27.94 -41.45 -2.70
N GLU A 374 27.35 -42.18 -3.66
CA GLU A 374 25.87 -42.33 -3.77
C GLU A 374 25.21 -42.81 -2.47
N LYS A 375 25.90 -43.64 -1.68
CA LYS A 375 25.42 -44.11 -0.37
C LYS A 375 25.17 -42.97 0.64
N GLN A 376 25.98 -41.91 0.63
CA GLN A 376 25.74 -40.74 1.48
C GLN A 376 24.54 -39.91 0.98
N LYS A 377 24.32 -39.84 -0.35
CA LYS A 377 23.10 -39.21 -0.91
C LYS A 377 21.84 -40.02 -0.58
N GLN A 378 21.92 -41.35 -0.61
CA GLN A 378 20.79 -42.23 -0.23
C GLN A 378 20.42 -42.11 1.25
N VAL A 379 21.38 -42.10 2.17
CA VAL A 379 21.10 -41.95 3.60
C VAL A 379 20.58 -40.54 3.93
N LEU A 380 21.11 -39.49 3.27
CA LEU A 380 20.51 -38.15 3.38
C LEU A 380 19.09 -38.10 2.82
N SER A 381 18.83 -38.72 1.66
CA SER A 381 17.47 -38.76 1.10
C SER A 381 16.54 -39.49 2.05
N GLN A 382 16.92 -40.65 2.59
CA GLN A 382 16.09 -41.41 3.53
C GLN A 382 15.73 -40.61 4.79
N HIS A 383 16.66 -39.85 5.37
CA HIS A 383 16.32 -39.03 6.55
C HIS A 383 15.44 -37.81 6.20
N VAL A 384 15.65 -37.19 5.02
CA VAL A 384 14.75 -36.15 4.50
C VAL A 384 13.37 -36.73 4.15
N ASP A 385 13.34 -37.91 3.55
CA ASP A 385 12.13 -38.64 3.22
C ASP A 385 11.39 -38.98 4.53
N ASP A 386 12.02 -39.43 5.61
CA ASP A 386 11.36 -39.67 6.91
C ASP A 386 10.82 -38.39 7.58
N LEU A 387 11.56 -37.26 7.52
CA LEU A 387 11.11 -35.99 8.08
C LEU A 387 9.93 -35.37 7.29
N VAL A 388 9.87 -35.59 5.98
CA VAL A 388 8.82 -35.01 5.12
C VAL A 388 7.73 -36.03 4.71
N SER A 389 7.90 -37.32 4.98
CA SER A 389 6.85 -38.35 4.84
C SER A 389 5.79 -38.28 5.94
N SER A 390 5.88 -37.31 6.85
CA SER A 390 4.73 -37.01 7.70
C SER A 390 3.56 -36.53 6.84
N GLU A 391 2.41 -37.23 6.91
CA GLU A 391 1.14 -36.79 6.28
C GLU A 391 0.78 -35.33 6.65
N ASN A 392 1.31 -34.87 7.77
CA ASN A 392 1.21 -33.51 8.28
C ASN A 392 1.73 -32.46 7.28
N PHE A 393 2.76 -32.74 6.47
CA PHE A 393 3.26 -31.78 5.49
C PHE A 393 2.24 -31.55 4.36
N GLU A 394 1.74 -32.62 3.72
CA GLU A 394 0.74 -32.51 2.65
C GLU A 394 -0.56 -31.88 3.15
N ARG A 395 -1.03 -32.29 4.35
CA ARG A 395 -2.17 -31.64 5.04
C ARG A 395 -1.91 -30.15 5.29
N THR A 396 -0.71 -29.75 5.70
CA THR A 396 -0.37 -28.34 5.96
C THR A 396 -0.38 -27.51 4.67
N ILE A 397 0.17 -28.03 3.57
CA ILE A 397 0.11 -27.37 2.25
C ILE A 397 -1.33 -27.26 1.75
N GLY A 398 -2.14 -28.31 1.90
CA GLY A 398 -3.58 -28.30 1.56
C GLY A 398 -4.37 -27.29 2.39
N ASN A 399 -4.03 -27.11 3.68
CA ASN A 399 -4.62 -26.10 4.55
C ASN A 399 -4.25 -24.68 4.11
N PHE A 400 -2.98 -24.44 3.74
CA PHE A 400 -2.54 -23.15 3.20
C PHE A 400 -3.25 -22.82 1.88
N ASP A 401 -3.37 -23.77 0.94
CA ASP A 401 -4.07 -23.53 -0.32
C ASP A 401 -5.57 -23.28 -0.14
N SER A 402 -6.22 -24.06 0.73
CA SER A 402 -7.65 -23.88 1.05
C SER A 402 -7.91 -22.51 1.67
N ASN A 403 -7.06 -22.08 2.62
CA ASN A 403 -7.20 -20.79 3.28
C ASN A 403 -6.90 -19.61 2.34
N PHE A 404 -5.82 -19.70 1.54
CA PHE A 404 -5.48 -18.71 0.52
C PHE A 404 -6.58 -18.59 -0.54
N SER A 405 -7.07 -19.72 -1.07
CA SER A 405 -8.15 -19.76 -2.05
C SER A 405 -9.44 -19.13 -1.52
N ARG A 406 -9.82 -19.41 -0.27
CA ARG A 406 -10.98 -18.79 0.39
C ARG A 406 -10.82 -17.27 0.49
N LEU A 407 -9.71 -16.80 1.07
CA LEU A 407 -9.46 -15.37 1.27
C LEU A 407 -9.39 -14.59 -0.06
N LEU A 408 -8.81 -15.19 -1.11
CA LEU A 408 -8.76 -14.58 -2.44
C LEU A 408 -10.15 -14.46 -3.06
N ILE A 409 -11.00 -15.47 -2.90
CA ILE A 409 -12.38 -15.46 -3.40
C ILE A 409 -13.25 -14.47 -2.60
N ASP A 410 -13.07 -14.41 -1.28
CA ASP A 410 -13.74 -13.41 -0.44
C ASP A 410 -13.29 -11.98 -0.81
N LEU A 411 -12.02 -11.77 -1.17
CA LEU A 411 -11.51 -10.49 -1.69
C LEU A 411 -12.18 -10.11 -3.02
N LEU A 412 -12.19 -11.01 -4.00
CA LEU A 412 -12.78 -10.77 -5.32
C LEU A 412 -14.29 -10.49 -5.23
N GLY A 413 -15.00 -11.25 -4.37
CA GLY A 413 -16.41 -11.01 -4.07
C GLY A 413 -16.64 -9.61 -3.50
N LYS A 414 -15.84 -9.20 -2.50
CA LYS A 414 -15.96 -7.86 -1.91
C LYS A 414 -15.60 -6.74 -2.88
N ILE A 415 -14.55 -6.89 -3.70
CA ILE A 415 -14.21 -5.91 -4.74
C ILE A 415 -15.37 -5.74 -5.73
N ARG A 416 -16.04 -6.85 -6.13
CA ARG A 416 -17.21 -6.81 -7.01
C ARG A 416 -18.39 -6.07 -6.38
N GLU A 417 -18.69 -6.34 -5.09
CA GLU A 417 -19.70 -5.58 -4.34
C GLU A 417 -19.40 -4.08 -4.31
N PHE A 418 -18.19 -3.68 -3.89
CA PHE A 418 -17.79 -2.28 -3.81
C PHE A 418 -17.77 -1.56 -5.17
N SER A 419 -17.27 -2.21 -6.23
CA SER A 419 -17.29 -1.65 -7.59
C SER A 419 -18.72 -1.44 -8.10
N SER A 420 -19.64 -2.36 -7.80
CA SER A 420 -21.06 -2.22 -8.17
C SER A 420 -21.80 -1.10 -7.40
N ALA A 421 -21.38 -0.79 -6.17
CA ALA A 421 -21.98 0.26 -5.35
C ALA A 421 -21.44 1.66 -5.68
N ASN A 422 -20.13 1.78 -5.96
CA ASN A 422 -19.46 3.07 -6.13
C ASN A 422 -19.21 3.47 -7.60
N CYS A 423 -19.49 2.59 -8.57
CA CYS A 423 -19.18 2.77 -10.00
C CYS A 423 -17.68 3.04 -10.30
N ASP A 424 -16.77 2.64 -9.39
CA ASP A 424 -15.33 2.80 -9.56
C ASP A 424 -14.78 1.80 -10.59
N SER A 425 -14.60 2.28 -11.83
CA SER A 425 -14.07 1.50 -12.96
C SER A 425 -12.65 0.96 -12.72
N LYS A 426 -11.84 1.65 -11.89
CA LYS A 426 -10.48 1.22 -11.55
C LYS A 426 -10.43 0.02 -10.60
N LEU A 427 -11.39 -0.12 -9.69
CA LEU A 427 -11.54 -1.32 -8.85
C LEU A 427 -12.03 -2.53 -9.68
N LEU A 428 -12.61 -2.30 -10.86
CA LEU A 428 -12.93 -3.36 -11.81
C LEU A 428 -11.67 -3.87 -12.55
N ASN A 429 -10.70 -3.00 -12.84
CA ASN A 429 -9.44 -3.37 -13.53
C ASN A 429 -8.60 -4.36 -12.71
N ILE A 430 -8.54 -4.20 -11.39
CA ILE A 430 -7.86 -5.18 -10.53
C ILE A 430 -8.60 -6.53 -10.53
N LEU A 431 -9.93 -6.55 -10.61
CA LEU A 431 -10.70 -7.79 -10.71
C LEU A 431 -10.35 -8.56 -11.99
N TYR A 432 -10.27 -7.87 -13.14
CA TYR A 432 -9.85 -8.48 -14.41
C TYR A 432 -8.37 -8.95 -14.42
N ARG A 433 -7.47 -8.32 -13.66
CA ARG A 433 -6.07 -8.78 -13.53
C ARG A 433 -5.90 -9.96 -12.57
N LEU A 434 -6.60 -9.93 -11.43
CA LEU A 434 -6.52 -10.99 -10.44
C LEU A 434 -7.20 -12.28 -10.93
N ASP A 435 -8.30 -12.15 -11.70
CA ASP A 435 -8.96 -13.27 -12.36
C ASP A 435 -8.29 -13.63 -13.70
N PHE A 436 -7.07 -14.17 -13.62
CA PHE A 436 -6.30 -14.60 -14.79
C PHE A 436 -7.08 -15.64 -15.62
N ASN A 437 -7.56 -15.22 -16.79
CA ASN A 437 -8.34 -16.03 -17.75
C ASN A 437 -9.58 -16.74 -17.16
N GLY A 438 -10.26 -16.15 -16.17
CA GLY A 438 -11.48 -16.74 -15.59
C GLY A 438 -11.25 -17.85 -14.56
N PHE A 439 -9.98 -18.20 -14.27
CA PHE A 439 -9.62 -19.31 -13.37
C PHE A 439 -10.21 -19.19 -11.96
N TYR A 440 -10.38 -17.96 -11.46
CA TYR A 440 -11.01 -17.73 -10.16
C TYR A 440 -12.51 -17.46 -10.29
N THR A 441 -13.00 -16.91 -11.41
CA THR A 441 -14.44 -16.78 -11.70
C THR A 441 -15.14 -18.14 -11.78
N GLU A 442 -14.59 -19.13 -12.51
CA GLU A 442 -15.17 -20.50 -12.54
C GLU A 442 -15.25 -21.13 -11.14
N LYS A 443 -14.24 -20.87 -10.30
CA LYS A 443 -14.18 -21.36 -8.91
C LYS A 443 -15.13 -20.61 -7.97
N LEU A 444 -15.34 -19.31 -8.20
CA LEU A 444 -16.35 -18.47 -7.56
C LEU A 444 -17.76 -18.99 -7.88
N GLU A 445 -18.04 -19.27 -9.16
CA GLU A 445 -19.33 -19.82 -9.61
C GLU A 445 -19.57 -21.21 -9.01
N ALA A 446 -18.57 -22.10 -9.04
CA ALA A 446 -18.65 -23.43 -8.42
C ALA A 446 -18.89 -23.38 -6.90
N MET A 447 -18.21 -22.51 -6.16
CA MET A 447 -18.44 -22.38 -4.71
C MET A 447 -19.74 -21.64 -4.38
N SER A 448 -20.18 -20.69 -5.21
CA SER A 448 -21.49 -20.04 -5.02
C SER A 448 -22.64 -21.01 -5.28
N ALA A 449 -22.54 -21.87 -6.29
CA ALA A 449 -23.45 -22.98 -6.53
C ALA A 449 -23.46 -23.98 -5.36
N GLN A 450 -22.30 -24.34 -4.80
CA GLN A 450 -22.23 -25.21 -3.62
C GLN A 450 -22.86 -24.57 -2.37
N ARG A 451 -22.65 -23.26 -2.13
CA ARG A 451 -23.32 -22.54 -1.02
C ARG A 451 -24.83 -22.51 -1.22
N ALA A 452 -25.31 -22.19 -2.42
CA ALA A 452 -26.75 -22.19 -2.73
C ALA A 452 -27.38 -23.59 -2.59
N MET A 453 -26.68 -24.66 -3.00
CA MET A 453 -27.10 -26.04 -2.76
C MET A 453 -27.15 -26.38 -1.26
N MET A 454 -26.19 -25.89 -0.47
CA MET A 454 -26.15 -26.11 0.98
C MET A 454 -27.25 -25.32 1.70
N GLU A 455 -27.52 -24.08 1.32
CA GLU A 455 -28.64 -23.27 1.81
C GLU A 455 -30.00 -23.90 1.47
N MET A 456 -30.19 -24.39 0.24
CA MET A 456 -31.38 -25.18 -0.12
C MET A 456 -31.49 -26.47 0.70
N SER A 457 -30.38 -27.14 1.03
CA SER A 457 -30.40 -28.34 1.88
C SER A 457 -30.75 -28.03 3.35
N LEU A 458 -30.37 -26.86 3.86
CA LEU A 458 -30.73 -26.37 5.19
C LEU A 458 -32.22 -25.97 5.25
N GLN A 459 -32.72 -25.25 4.24
CA GLN A 459 -34.15 -24.94 4.12
C GLN A 459 -35.02 -26.21 3.96
N SER A 460 -34.51 -27.25 3.30
CA SER A 460 -35.19 -28.55 3.19
C SER A 460 -35.16 -29.40 4.48
N SER A 461 -34.30 -29.06 5.45
CA SER A 461 -34.25 -29.72 6.77
C SER A 461 -35.01 -28.93 7.85
N GLU A 462 -35.08 -27.60 7.77
CA GLU A 462 -35.96 -26.79 8.64
C GLU A 462 -37.45 -26.92 8.29
N SER A 463 -37.79 -27.23 7.04
CA SER A 463 -39.18 -27.52 6.62
C SER A 463 -39.67 -28.94 6.98
N GLY A 464 -38.84 -29.74 7.66
CA GLY A 464 -39.17 -31.12 8.05
C GLY A 464 -40.00 -31.27 9.34
N SER A 465 -40.32 -30.18 10.06
CA SER A 465 -40.97 -30.26 11.38
C SER A 465 -42.01 -29.16 11.65
N SER A 466 -43.14 -29.20 10.94
CA SER A 466 -44.40 -28.59 11.41
C SER A 466 -45.61 -29.23 10.72
N ASP A 467 -46.69 -29.45 11.48
CA ASP A 467 -47.81 -30.33 11.15
C ASP A 467 -48.71 -29.94 9.97
N SER A 468 -49.46 -30.94 9.52
CA SER A 468 -50.44 -30.93 8.42
C SER A 468 -51.63 -29.98 8.57
N HIS A 469 -51.96 -29.24 7.50
CA HIS A 469 -53.30 -29.24 6.86
C HIS A 469 -53.28 -28.47 5.52
N PRO A 470 -54.09 -28.86 4.50
CA PRO A 470 -54.19 -28.17 3.19
C PRO A 470 -55.28 -27.07 3.21
N PRO A 471 -55.25 -26.06 2.29
CA PRO A 471 -55.99 -26.26 1.02
C PRO A 471 -55.52 -25.47 -0.25
N SER A 472 -55.93 -26.00 -1.40
CA SER A 472 -56.38 -25.33 -2.65
C SER A 472 -55.57 -24.23 -3.38
N PHE A 473 -55.15 -24.59 -4.60
CA PHE A 473 -55.00 -23.78 -5.84
C PHE A 473 -55.46 -22.30 -5.88
N THR A 474 -54.62 -21.44 -6.44
CA THR A 474 -54.98 -20.68 -7.66
C THR A 474 -53.76 -20.37 -8.53
N THR A 475 -53.96 -20.40 -9.85
CA THR A 475 -52.93 -20.25 -10.89
C THR A 475 -52.68 -18.79 -11.27
N GLN A 476 -51.42 -18.38 -11.42
CA GLN A 476 -51.01 -17.42 -12.47
C GLN A 476 -49.47 -17.41 -12.71
N ARG A 477 -49.10 -17.67 -13.97
CA ARG A 477 -47.83 -17.25 -14.65
C ARG A 477 -48.11 -15.88 -15.32
N PRO A 478 -47.13 -15.12 -15.88
CA PRO A 478 -45.83 -15.52 -16.44
C PRO A 478 -44.65 -14.78 -15.75
N GLU A 479 -43.40 -14.67 -16.23
CA GLU A 479 -42.72 -15.00 -17.51
C GLU A 479 -41.32 -15.62 -17.26
N ASN A 480 -40.45 -15.68 -18.29
CA ASN A 480 -38.99 -15.89 -18.17
C ASN A 480 -38.29 -15.14 -19.32
N VAL A 481 -37.39 -14.20 -19.03
CA VAL A 481 -36.53 -13.58 -20.04
C VAL A 481 -35.12 -14.16 -19.94
N ARG A 482 -34.72 -14.94 -20.95
CA ARG A 482 -33.33 -15.39 -21.13
C ARG A 482 -32.52 -14.30 -21.82
N TYR A 483 -31.34 -13.97 -21.29
CA TYR A 483 -30.33 -13.19 -21.99
C TYR A 483 -29.29 -14.12 -22.63
N VAL A 484 -28.79 -13.78 -23.83
CA VAL A 484 -27.84 -14.57 -24.62
C VAL A 484 -26.59 -13.72 -24.91
N PRO A 485 -25.35 -14.19 -24.63
CA PRO A 485 -24.15 -13.42 -24.92
C PRO A 485 -23.82 -13.37 -26.42
N GLY A 486 -23.51 -12.17 -26.94
CA GLY A 486 -23.10 -11.95 -28.32
C GLY A 486 -21.60 -12.17 -28.55
N LEU A 487 -21.26 -12.96 -29.57
CA LEU A 487 -19.89 -13.14 -30.07
C LEU A 487 -19.52 -12.02 -31.05
N HIS A 488 -18.47 -11.25 -30.76
CA HIS A 488 -17.78 -10.47 -31.80
C HIS A 488 -16.62 -11.29 -32.39
N LYS A 489 -16.70 -11.60 -33.69
CA LYS A 489 -15.57 -12.04 -34.50
C LYS A 489 -15.41 -11.17 -35.75
N GLN A 490 -14.17 -11.09 -36.21
CA GLN A 490 -13.69 -10.19 -37.26
C GLN A 490 -14.33 -10.51 -38.63
N GLY A 491 -14.66 -9.47 -39.40
CA GLY A 491 -14.95 -9.57 -40.82
C GLY A 491 -13.77 -9.11 -41.65
N GLN A 492 -13.18 -10.01 -42.43
CA GLN A 492 -12.27 -9.67 -43.53
C GLN A 492 -13.09 -9.12 -44.71
N ALA A 493 -12.56 -8.13 -45.42
CA ALA A 493 -13.12 -7.67 -46.70
C ALA A 493 -12.14 -8.00 -47.84
N GLN A 494 -12.62 -8.71 -48.85
CA GLN A 494 -11.95 -8.87 -50.13
C GLN A 494 -12.90 -8.49 -51.27
N SER A 495 -12.42 -7.56 -52.10
CA SER A 495 -12.64 -7.39 -53.56
C SER A 495 -13.80 -8.11 -54.25
N GLY A 496 -14.55 -7.36 -55.07
CA GLY A 496 -15.43 -7.97 -56.07
C GLY A 496 -16.33 -7.03 -56.89
N GLU A 497 -15.76 -6.03 -57.58
CA GLU A 497 -16.12 -5.62 -58.96
C GLU A 497 -15.10 -4.61 -59.51
#